data_AF-A0A838D6S7-F1
#
_entry.id   AF-A0A838D6S7-F1
#
_cell.length_a   1.000
_cell.length_b   1.000
_cell.length_c   1.000
_cell.angle_alpha   90.00
_cell.angle_beta   90.00
_cell.angle_gamma   90.00
#
_symmetry.space_group_name_H-M   'P 1'
#
loop_
_entity.id
_entity.type
_entity.pdbx_description
1 polymer ?
#
loop_
_entity_poly.entity_id
_entity_poly.type
_entity_poly.pdbx_seq_one_letter_code
_entity_poly.pdbx_strand_id
1 'polypeptide(L)'
;MQNTKIKMDITFDHKAPSIVVKLPAYCNGYKEILTRGGKIRFITEITKDNIQYCKLLNLVSELRHLDGLKGGIAINESEYMATTVLQEAQPLTEVIYSNVDVVAQGQYIFDTLWRHPTSAFKRIREIEYGMEPIKTEVLESAEEIADKIYKIIRVKVSEYMFNHWWYAIKS
;
A
#
# COMPACT_ATOMS: atom_id res chain seq x y z
N MET A 1 -8.07 -18.39 -5.82
CA MET A 1 -8.84 -17.46 -6.67
C MET A 1 -10.14 -18.07 -7.18
N GLN A 2 -10.15 -19.29 -7.73
CA GLN A 2 -11.39 -19.92 -8.23
C GLN A 2 -12.46 -20.10 -7.14
N ASN A 3 -12.05 -20.45 -5.93
CA ASN A 3 -12.96 -20.68 -4.80
C ASN A 3 -13.49 -19.39 -4.14
N THR A 4 -12.99 -18.22 -4.54
CA THR A 4 -13.41 -16.93 -3.98
C THR A 4 -14.83 -16.58 -4.45
N LYS A 5 -15.73 -16.37 -3.48
CA LYS A 5 -17.14 -16.05 -3.74
C LYS A 5 -17.52 -14.60 -3.45
N ILE A 6 -17.07 -14.05 -2.32
CA ILE A 6 -17.50 -12.77 -1.77
C ILE A 6 -16.35 -11.76 -1.81
N LYS A 7 -15.17 -12.13 -1.32
CA LYS A 7 -14.01 -11.25 -1.24
C LYS A 7 -12.68 -11.97 -1.29
N MET A 8 -11.66 -11.26 -1.78
CA MET A 8 -10.27 -11.62 -1.64
C MET A 8 -9.49 -10.44 -1.07
N ASP A 9 -8.85 -10.69 0.06
CA ASP A 9 -8.10 -9.72 0.83
C ASP A 9 -6.61 -10.03 0.67
N ILE A 10 -5.85 -9.07 0.15
CA ILE A 10 -4.50 -9.30 -0.35
C ILE A 10 -3.54 -8.26 0.23
N THR A 11 -2.44 -8.70 0.84
CA THR A 11 -1.29 -7.85 1.10
C THR A 11 -0.08 -8.44 0.41
N PHE A 12 0.63 -7.63 -0.38
CA PHE A 12 1.90 -8.04 -0.96
C PHE A 12 2.89 -6.87 -0.97
N ASP A 13 4.17 -7.18 -1.11
CA ASP A 13 5.21 -6.18 -1.32
C ASP A 13 5.10 -5.47 -2.69
N HIS A 14 5.96 -4.48 -2.90
CA HIS A 14 5.97 -3.60 -4.07
C HIS A 14 6.12 -4.33 -5.43
N LYS A 15 6.49 -5.61 -5.47
CA LYS A 15 6.66 -6.35 -6.73
C LYS A 15 5.35 -6.94 -7.25
N ALA A 16 4.38 -7.21 -6.38
CA ALA A 16 3.13 -7.85 -6.74
C ALA A 16 2.30 -7.15 -7.83
N PRO A 17 2.22 -5.80 -7.89
CA PRO A 17 1.50 -5.13 -8.96
C PRO A 17 1.94 -5.58 -10.37
N SER A 18 3.25 -5.81 -10.56
CA SER A 18 3.78 -6.29 -11.85
C SER A 18 3.31 -7.71 -12.19
N ILE A 19 3.22 -8.59 -11.18
CA ILE A 19 2.78 -9.98 -11.33
C ILE A 19 1.31 -10.01 -11.75
N VAL A 20 0.45 -9.26 -11.04
CA VAL A 20 -0.99 -9.21 -11.33
C VAL A 20 -1.25 -8.67 -12.73
N VAL A 21 -0.55 -7.61 -13.14
CA VAL A 21 -0.78 -6.97 -14.44
C VAL A 21 -0.21 -7.78 -15.60
N LYS A 22 1.01 -8.33 -15.46
CA LYS A 22 1.73 -8.96 -16.58
C LYS A 22 1.38 -10.41 -16.80
N LEU A 23 0.93 -11.13 -15.76
CA LEU A 23 0.67 -12.57 -15.87
C LEU A 23 -0.82 -12.85 -16.08
N PRO A 24 -1.21 -13.48 -17.21
CA PRO A 24 -2.61 -13.75 -17.52
C PRO A 24 -3.34 -14.53 -16.44
N ALA A 25 -2.67 -15.47 -15.76
CA ALA A 25 -3.28 -16.27 -14.69
C ALA A 25 -3.80 -15.40 -13.53
N TYR A 26 -3.06 -14.37 -13.13
CA TYR A 26 -3.45 -13.47 -12.05
C TYR A 26 -4.44 -12.41 -12.53
N CYS A 27 -4.17 -11.79 -13.68
CA CYS A 27 -5.07 -10.80 -14.28
C CYS A 27 -6.46 -11.38 -14.53
N ASN A 28 -6.56 -12.57 -15.13
CA ASN A 28 -7.83 -13.23 -15.40
C ASN A 28 -8.49 -13.70 -14.11
N GLY A 29 -7.73 -14.28 -13.17
CA GLY A 29 -8.28 -14.68 -11.87
C GLY A 29 -8.92 -13.53 -11.11
N TYR A 30 -8.33 -12.34 -11.13
CA TYR A 30 -8.89 -11.15 -10.49
C TYR A 30 -10.16 -10.67 -11.21
N LYS A 31 -10.12 -10.61 -12.55
CA LYS A 31 -11.30 -10.26 -13.36
C LYS A 31 -12.46 -11.21 -13.10
N GLU A 32 -12.22 -12.51 -13.05
CA GLU A 32 -13.24 -13.51 -12.78
C GLU A 32 -13.90 -13.33 -11.41
N ILE A 33 -13.13 -13.01 -10.36
CA ILE A 33 -13.69 -12.69 -9.04
C ILE A 33 -14.63 -11.49 -9.14
N LEU A 34 -14.20 -10.42 -9.80
CA LEU A 34 -15.02 -9.21 -9.98
C LEU A 34 -16.27 -9.48 -10.81
N THR A 35 -16.16 -10.27 -11.88
CA THR A 35 -17.31 -10.66 -12.73
C THR A 35 -18.36 -11.46 -11.97
N ARG A 36 -17.94 -12.28 -10.99
CA ARG A 36 -18.87 -12.98 -10.08
C ARG A 36 -19.48 -12.08 -9.00
N GLY A 37 -19.14 -10.79 -8.97
CA GLY A 37 -19.59 -9.83 -7.96
C GLY A 37 -18.76 -9.84 -6.67
N GLY A 38 -17.65 -10.58 -6.64
CA GLY A 38 -16.72 -10.57 -5.53
C GLY A 38 -15.93 -9.26 -5.45
N LYS A 39 -15.35 -8.97 -4.28
CA LYS A 39 -14.52 -7.79 -4.04
C LYS A 39 -13.06 -8.16 -3.88
N ILE A 40 -12.15 -7.29 -4.33
CA ILE A 40 -10.71 -7.46 -4.08
C ILE A 40 -10.20 -6.23 -3.34
N ARG A 41 -9.77 -6.42 -2.09
CA ARG A 41 -9.10 -5.39 -1.28
C ARG A 41 -7.60 -5.67 -1.31
N PHE A 42 -6.82 -4.75 -1.84
CA PHE A 42 -5.39 -4.95 -2.06
C PHE A 42 -4.57 -3.86 -1.36
N ILE A 43 -3.68 -4.27 -0.46
CA ILE A 43 -2.63 -3.42 0.10
C ILE A 43 -1.29 -3.77 -0.56
N THR A 44 -0.59 -2.77 -1.05
CA THR A 44 0.80 -2.91 -1.54
C THR A 44 1.62 -1.69 -1.16
N GLU A 45 2.93 -1.84 -1.06
CA GLU A 45 3.81 -0.67 -1.05
C GLU A 45 3.82 -0.07 -2.48
N ILE A 46 3.57 1.24 -2.61
CA ILE A 46 3.53 1.94 -3.88
C ILE A 46 4.75 2.84 -3.92
N THR A 47 5.60 2.59 -4.91
CA THR A 47 6.89 3.27 -5.10
C THR A 47 6.95 3.85 -6.51
N LYS A 48 8.00 4.61 -6.80
CA LYS A 48 8.25 5.14 -8.16
C LYS A 48 8.38 4.02 -9.19
N ASP A 49 8.93 2.87 -8.79
CA ASP A 49 9.24 1.77 -9.70
C ASP A 49 8.01 0.98 -10.12
N ASN A 50 6.99 0.89 -9.26
CA ASN A 50 5.79 0.10 -9.51
C ASN A 50 4.54 0.92 -9.85
N ILE A 51 4.61 2.26 -9.81
CA ILE A 51 3.45 3.15 -9.95
C ILE A 51 2.65 2.90 -11.24
N GLN A 52 3.34 2.58 -12.33
CA GLN A 52 2.74 2.25 -13.62
C GLN A 52 1.82 1.02 -13.53
N TYR A 53 2.21 0.00 -12.78
CA TYR A 53 1.40 -1.20 -12.58
C TYR A 53 0.24 -0.91 -11.61
N CYS A 54 0.49 -0.15 -10.55
CA CYS A 54 -0.53 0.25 -9.58
C CYS A 54 -1.68 1.03 -10.24
N LYS A 55 -1.39 1.87 -11.24
CA LYS A 55 -2.43 2.57 -12.03
C LYS A 55 -3.25 1.64 -12.93
N LEU A 56 -2.66 0.53 -13.37
CA LEU A 56 -3.34 -0.49 -14.17
C LEU A 56 -4.11 -1.49 -13.28
N LEU A 57 -3.96 -1.44 -11.96
CA LEU A 57 -4.76 -2.19 -11.00
C LEU A 57 -6.16 -1.59 -10.77
N ASN A 58 -6.81 -1.09 -11.83
CA ASN A 58 -8.27 -0.95 -11.83
C ASN A 58 -8.99 -2.33 -11.77
N LEU A 59 -8.20 -3.41 -11.77
CA LEU A 59 -8.59 -4.81 -11.62
C LEU A 59 -8.86 -5.23 -10.17
N VAL A 60 -8.88 -4.29 -9.21
CA VAL A 60 -9.27 -4.54 -7.82
C VAL A 60 -10.36 -3.58 -7.38
N SER A 61 -11.12 -3.94 -6.34
CA SER A 61 -12.19 -3.08 -5.82
C SER A 61 -11.63 -1.89 -5.05
N GLU A 62 -10.55 -2.10 -4.30
CA GLU A 62 -9.89 -1.02 -3.58
C GLU A 62 -8.39 -1.31 -3.45
N LEU A 63 -7.57 -0.35 -3.87
CA LEU A 63 -6.11 -0.39 -3.73
C LEU A 63 -5.68 0.63 -2.66
N ARG A 64 -4.89 0.17 -1.69
CA ARG A 64 -4.30 1.00 -0.64
C ARG A 64 -2.79 0.79 -0.56
N HIS A 65 -2.14 1.82 -0.06
CA HIS A 65 -0.71 1.90 0.17
C HIS A 65 -0.38 1.69 1.64
N LEU A 66 0.59 0.81 1.90
CA LEU A 66 1.24 0.67 3.20
C LEU A 66 2.73 0.40 2.99
N ASP A 67 3.59 1.14 3.68
CA ASP A 67 5.04 0.96 3.65
C ASP A 67 5.48 -0.27 4.45
N GLY A 68 6.61 -0.88 4.07
CA GLY A 68 7.26 -1.94 4.85
C GLY A 68 6.60 -3.32 4.71
N LEU A 69 5.79 -3.51 3.68
CA LEU A 69 5.24 -4.82 3.34
C LEU A 69 6.33 -5.74 2.78
N LYS A 70 6.34 -6.99 3.24
CA LYS A 70 7.30 -8.01 2.79
C LYS A 70 6.58 -9.34 2.52
N GLY A 71 6.92 -9.97 1.39
CA GLY A 71 6.25 -11.19 0.96
C GLY A 71 4.78 -10.88 0.67
N GLY A 72 3.89 -11.80 1.02
CA GLY A 72 2.50 -11.43 1.21
C GLY A 72 1.54 -12.58 1.39
N ILE A 73 0.31 -12.20 1.69
CA ILE A 73 -0.80 -13.09 2.02
C ILE A 73 -2.00 -12.75 1.15
N ALA A 74 -2.75 -13.78 0.78
CA ALA A 74 -4.01 -13.67 0.08
C ALA A 74 -5.05 -14.57 0.75
N ILE A 75 -6.16 -13.99 1.16
CA ILE A 75 -7.16 -14.63 2.00
C ILE A 75 -8.53 -14.47 1.33
N ASN A 76 -9.31 -15.54 1.30
CA ASN A 76 -10.73 -15.49 0.94
C ASN A 76 -11.58 -16.09 2.08
N GLU A 77 -12.81 -16.51 1.79
CA GLU A 77 -13.74 -17.01 2.80
C GLU A 77 -13.26 -18.29 3.51
N SER A 78 -12.43 -19.08 2.83
CA SER A 78 -12.09 -20.45 3.26
C SER A 78 -10.62 -20.81 3.06
N GLU A 79 -9.83 -19.94 2.45
CA GLU A 79 -8.46 -20.22 2.03
C GLU A 79 -7.53 -19.09 2.45
N TYR A 80 -6.36 -19.51 2.90
CA TYR A 80 -5.22 -18.69 3.20
C TYR A 80 -4.07 -19.12 2.30
N MET A 81 -3.46 -18.16 1.63
CA MET A 81 -2.25 -18.34 0.85
C MET A 81 -1.21 -17.34 1.34
N ALA A 82 0.04 -17.77 1.48
CA ALA A 82 1.16 -16.90 1.78
C ALA A 82 2.38 -17.25 0.93
N THR A 83 3.21 -16.25 0.66
CA THR A 83 4.55 -16.45 0.08
C THR A 83 5.52 -15.46 0.71
N THR A 84 6.79 -15.83 0.76
CA THR A 84 7.87 -14.93 1.18
C THR A 84 8.68 -14.40 0.00
N VAL A 85 8.49 -14.97 -1.19
CA VAL A 85 9.29 -14.70 -2.39
C VAL A 85 8.41 -14.14 -3.49
N LEU A 86 8.58 -12.85 -3.77
CA LEU A 86 8.02 -12.21 -4.95
C LEU A 86 9.13 -11.76 -5.88
N GLN A 87 8.94 -12.06 -7.17
CA GLN A 87 9.79 -11.61 -8.26
C GLN A 87 8.93 -10.92 -9.30
N GLU A 88 9.42 -9.80 -9.84
CA GLU A 88 8.65 -9.03 -10.80
C GLU A 88 8.27 -9.86 -12.02
N ALA A 89 7.00 -9.78 -12.43
CA ALA A 89 6.48 -10.47 -13.61
C ALA A 89 6.71 -12.00 -13.62
N GLN A 90 6.92 -12.64 -12.47
CA GLN A 90 7.09 -14.07 -12.35
C GLN A 90 5.98 -14.70 -11.49
N PRO A 91 5.59 -15.95 -11.77
CA PRO A 91 4.63 -16.67 -10.92
C PRO A 91 5.15 -16.77 -9.49
N LEU A 92 4.23 -16.80 -8.52
CA LEU A 92 4.60 -17.03 -7.13
C LEU A 92 5.27 -18.40 -6.99
N THR A 93 6.44 -18.42 -6.37
CA THR A 93 7.12 -19.63 -5.93
C THR A 93 6.91 -19.80 -4.41
N GLU A 94 7.05 -21.03 -3.92
CA GLU A 94 7.02 -21.32 -2.47
C GLU A 94 5.77 -20.80 -1.75
N VAL A 95 4.59 -21.26 -2.21
CA VAL A 95 3.30 -20.86 -1.64
C VAL A 95 2.91 -21.79 -0.51
N ILE A 96 2.66 -21.20 0.67
CA ILE A 96 2.01 -21.87 1.80
C ILE A 96 0.50 -21.76 1.60
N TYR A 97 -0.20 -22.89 1.56
CA TYR A 97 -1.65 -22.96 1.45
C TYR A 97 -2.26 -23.57 2.71
N SER A 98 -3.40 -23.05 3.14
CA SER A 98 -4.19 -23.64 4.21
C SER A 98 -5.66 -23.26 4.12
N ASN A 99 -6.54 -24.11 4.65
CA ASN A 99 -7.98 -23.93 4.71
C ASN A 99 -8.55 -24.21 6.11
N VAL A 100 -7.70 -24.17 7.13
CA VAL A 100 -8.08 -24.34 8.55
C VAL A 100 -8.02 -23.00 9.31
N ASP A 101 -7.99 -23.02 10.64
CA ASP A 101 -8.10 -21.85 11.53
C ASP A 101 -7.19 -20.65 11.19
N VAL A 102 -6.09 -20.85 10.47
CA VAL A 102 -5.21 -19.76 9.98
C VAL A 102 -5.93 -18.79 9.04
N VAL A 103 -7.03 -19.18 8.39
CA VAL A 103 -7.86 -18.27 7.59
C VAL A 103 -8.41 -17.13 8.45
N ALA A 104 -8.94 -17.45 9.64
CA ALA A 104 -9.49 -16.46 10.56
C ALA A 104 -8.38 -15.55 11.13
N GLN A 105 -7.23 -16.12 11.46
CA GLN A 105 -6.08 -15.34 11.93
C GLN A 105 -5.54 -14.40 10.83
N GLY A 106 -5.39 -14.92 9.61
CA GLY A 106 -4.98 -14.13 8.46
C GLY A 106 -5.94 -12.97 8.19
N GLN A 107 -7.25 -13.24 8.27
CA GLN A 107 -8.27 -12.22 8.10
C GLN A 107 -8.16 -11.12 9.16
N TYR A 108 -7.93 -11.48 10.43
CA TYR A 108 -7.74 -10.52 11.51
C TYR A 108 -6.51 -9.63 11.29
N ILE A 109 -5.40 -10.22 10.84
CA ILE A 109 -4.17 -9.48 10.48
C ILE A 109 -4.47 -8.52 9.33
N PHE A 110 -5.13 -8.99 8.28
CA PHE A 110 -5.51 -8.15 7.15
C PHE A 110 -6.37 -6.98 7.59
N ASP A 111 -7.44 -7.23 8.36
CA ASP A 111 -8.37 -6.18 8.80
C ASP A 111 -7.69 -5.16 9.71
N THR A 112 -6.67 -5.58 10.47
CA THR A 112 -5.83 -4.67 11.26
C THR A 112 -5.02 -3.75 10.36
N LEU A 113 -4.33 -4.31 9.36
CA LEU A 113 -3.57 -3.55 8.37
C LEU A 113 -4.48 -2.65 7.52
N TRP A 114 -5.73 -3.04 7.29
CA TRP A 114 -6.69 -2.33 6.44
C TRP A 114 -7.29 -1.07 7.07
N ARG A 115 -7.15 -0.85 8.39
CA ARG A 115 -7.82 0.30 9.06
C ARG A 115 -7.27 1.67 8.65
N HIS A 116 -5.96 1.79 8.53
CA HIS A 116 -5.28 3.07 8.32
C HIS A 116 -4.34 3.19 7.09
N PRO A 117 -4.31 2.28 6.10
CA PRO A 117 -3.42 2.45 4.97
C PRO A 117 -3.90 3.60 4.09
N THR A 118 -2.94 4.29 3.49
CA THR A 118 -3.17 5.46 2.64
C THR A 118 -3.88 5.03 1.37
N SER A 119 -4.84 5.79 0.84
CA SER A 119 -5.45 5.43 -0.44
C SER A 119 -4.40 5.44 -1.55
N ALA A 120 -4.45 4.48 -2.48
CA ALA A 120 -3.48 4.42 -3.57
C ALA A 120 -3.46 5.70 -4.39
N PHE A 121 -4.63 6.30 -4.61
CA PHE A 121 -4.77 7.58 -5.28
C PHE A 121 -3.98 8.71 -4.61
N LYS A 122 -4.08 8.84 -3.28
CA LYS A 122 -3.32 9.84 -2.52
C LYS A 122 -1.82 9.59 -2.68
N ARG A 123 -1.36 8.35 -2.49
CA ARG A 123 0.06 7.99 -2.61
C ARG A 123 0.62 8.22 -4.03
N ILE A 124 -0.14 7.85 -5.06
CA ILE A 124 0.23 8.06 -6.45
C ILE A 124 0.44 9.55 -6.72
N ARG A 125 -0.48 10.43 -6.28
CA ARG A 125 -0.31 11.89 -6.42
C ARG A 125 0.93 12.40 -5.69
N GLU A 126 1.18 11.93 -4.46
CA GLU A 126 2.37 12.33 -3.71
C GLU A 126 3.65 12.04 -4.50
N ILE A 127 3.73 10.86 -5.12
CA ILE A 127 4.88 10.46 -5.93
C ILE A 127 4.99 11.29 -7.21
N GLU A 128 3.89 11.49 -7.94
CA GLU A 128 3.90 12.18 -9.23
C GLU A 128 4.19 13.67 -9.14
N TYR A 129 3.64 14.33 -8.13
CA TYR A 129 3.79 15.77 -7.92
C TYR A 129 4.92 16.11 -6.95
N GLY A 130 5.66 15.10 -6.45
CA GLY A 130 6.72 15.31 -5.47
C GLY A 130 6.22 15.94 -4.16
N MET A 131 5.00 15.61 -3.74
CA MET A 131 4.43 16.14 -2.51
C MET A 131 4.96 15.34 -1.31
N GLU A 132 5.33 16.06 -0.26
CA GLU A 132 5.69 15.43 1.01
C GLU A 132 4.46 14.72 1.62
N PRO A 133 4.55 13.40 1.89
CA PRO A 133 3.45 12.66 2.47
C PRO A 133 3.19 13.10 3.91
N ILE A 134 1.92 13.25 4.26
CA ILE A 134 1.53 13.41 5.67
C ILE A 134 1.72 12.05 6.35
N LYS A 135 2.68 11.99 7.27
CA LYS A 135 3.03 10.78 8.01
C LYS A 135 2.70 10.91 9.50
N THR A 136 2.39 9.78 10.12
CA THR A 136 2.39 9.64 11.58
C THR A 136 3.77 9.15 11.99
N GLU A 137 4.39 9.79 12.98
CA GLU A 137 5.69 9.42 13.51
C GLU A 137 5.53 9.27 15.02
N VAL A 138 5.94 8.11 15.55
CA VAL A 138 6.02 7.90 16.99
C VAL A 138 7.36 8.47 17.44
N LEU A 139 7.34 9.30 18.48
CA LEU A 139 8.53 9.87 19.11
C LEU A 139 8.66 9.22 20.48
N GLU A 140 9.80 8.59 20.75
CA GLU A 140 9.95 7.69 21.91
C GLU A 140 10.58 8.37 23.12
N SER A 141 11.08 9.60 22.95
CA SER A 141 11.76 10.35 24.01
C SER A 141 11.41 11.83 24.04
N ALA A 142 11.58 12.45 25.20
CA ALA A 142 11.42 13.90 25.36
C ALA A 142 12.40 14.70 24.48
N GLU A 143 13.60 14.15 24.26
CA GLU A 143 14.63 14.74 23.39
C GLU A 143 14.19 14.74 21.93
N GLU A 144 13.69 13.60 21.41
CA GLU A 144 13.13 13.52 20.05
C GLU A 144 11.96 14.48 19.84
N ILE A 145 11.09 14.60 20.84
CA ILE A 145 9.97 15.54 20.82
C ILE A 145 10.49 16.98 20.74
N ALA A 146 11.45 17.35 21.60
CA ALA A 146 12.03 18.69 21.62
C ALA A 146 12.72 19.04 20.30
N ASP A 147 13.51 18.12 19.74
CA ASP A 147 14.20 18.30 18.47
C ASP A 147 13.22 18.46 17.31
N LYS A 148 12.16 17.66 17.29
CA LYS A 148 11.12 17.76 16.26
C LYS A 148 10.42 19.11 16.32
N ILE A 149 10.03 19.56 17.52
CA ILE A 149 9.40 20.87 17.73
C ILE A 149 10.35 21.99 17.28
N TYR A 150 11.62 21.94 17.70
CA TYR A 150 12.61 22.95 17.34
C TYR A 150 12.79 23.05 15.82
N LYS A 151 12.90 21.90 15.13
CA LYS A 151 13.01 21.85 13.67
C LYS A 151 11.79 22.46 12.97
N ILE A 152 10.58 22.17 13.45
CA ILE A 152 9.33 22.72 12.89
C ILE A 152 9.29 24.25 13.05
N ILE A 153 9.60 24.76 14.26
CA ILE A 153 9.64 26.21 14.52
C ILE A 153 10.65 26.90 13.61
N ARG A 154 11.86 26.34 13.50
CA ARG A 154 12.93 26.92 12.68
C ARG A 154 12.53 27.06 11.21
N VAL A 155 11.96 26.01 10.62
CA VAL A 155 11.51 26.04 9.21
C VAL A 155 10.45 27.14 9.00
N LYS A 156 9.48 27.24 9.91
CA LYS A 156 8.42 28.26 9.81
C LYS A 156 8.92 29.68 9.96
N VAL A 157 9.88 29.91 10.87
CA VAL A 157 10.53 31.22 11.02
C VAL A 157 11.31 31.60 9.75
N SER A 158 12.07 30.65 9.16
CA SER A 158 12.78 30.91 7.90
C SER A 158 11.84 31.23 6.74
N GLU A 159 10.74 30.49 6.58
CA GLU A 159 9.70 30.79 5.58
C GLU A 159 9.10 32.19 5.78
N TYR A 160 8.76 32.55 7.02
CA TYR A 160 8.18 33.84 7.36
C TYR A 160 9.15 34.99 7.03
N MET A 161 10.41 34.86 7.44
CA MET A 161 11.45 35.85 7.16
C MET A 161 11.68 36.02 5.66
N PHE A 162 11.77 34.92 4.90
CA PHE A 162 11.94 34.97 3.44
C PHE A 162 10.78 35.68 2.75
N ASN A 163 9.53 35.34 3.11
CA ASN A 163 8.35 35.97 2.54
C ASN A 163 8.32 37.47 2.85
N HIS A 164 8.59 37.87 4.10
CA HIS A 164 8.58 39.28 4.49
C HIS A 164 9.67 40.09 3.76
N TRP A 165 10.87 39.52 3.61
CA TRP A 165 11.98 40.14 2.88
C TRP A 165 11.66 40.28 1.38
N TRP A 166 11.04 39.26 0.77
CA TRP A 166 10.65 39.29 -0.63
C TRP A 166 9.61 40.37 -0.95
N TYR A 167 8.62 40.57 -0.06
CA TYR A 167 7.65 41.66 -0.22
C TYR A 167 8.29 43.04 -0.06
N ALA A 168 9.27 43.19 0.84
CA ALA A 168 9.98 44.45 1.04
C ALA A 168 10.92 44.85 -0.13
N ILE A 169 11.38 43.89 -0.95
CA ILE A 169 12.20 44.17 -2.15
C ILE A 169 11.33 44.49 -3.37
N LYS A 170 10.07 44.06 -3.39
CA LYS A 170 9.14 44.28 -4.50
C LYS A 170 8.33 45.59 -4.40
N SER A 171 8.39 46.28 -3.26
CA SER A 171 7.82 47.61 -3.00
C SER A 171 8.84 48.71 -3.24
#